data_AF-A0A839QDJ7-F1
#
_entry.id   AF-A0A839QDJ7-F1
#
_cell.length_a   1.000
_cell.length_b   1.000
_cell.length_c   1.000
_cell.angle_alpha   90.00
_cell.angle_beta   90.00
_cell.angle_gamma   90.00
#
_symmetry.space_group_name_H-M   'P 1'
#
loop_
_entity.id
_entity.type
_entity.pdbx_description
1 polymer ?
#
loop_
_entity_poly.entity_id
_entity_poly.type
_entity_poly.pdbx_seq_one_letter_code
_entity_poly.pdbx_strand_id
1 'polypeptide(L)' 'MATDDAADLNDVMVPTEQVHPDHREHAKESKHLDEDELERRTEHERKIVDAERPGQQG' A
#
# COMPACT_ATOMS: atom_id res chain seq x y z
N MET A 1 35.91 -7.38 6.45
CA MET A 1 35.43 -6.82 5.18
C MET A 1 34.00 -6.38 5.43
N ALA A 2 33.80 -5.13 5.83
CA ALA A 2 32.48 -4.51 5.83
C ALA A 2 32.44 -3.71 4.54
N THR A 3 31.92 -4.33 3.49
CA THR A 3 31.56 -3.58 2.28
C THR A 3 30.34 -2.76 2.68
N ASP A 4 30.57 -1.46 2.73
CA ASP A 4 29.55 -0.43 2.91
C ASP A 4 28.48 -0.67 1.83
N ASP A 5 27.39 -1.35 2.20
CA ASP A 5 26.20 -1.56 1.35
C ASP A 5 25.38 -0.26 1.28
N ALA A 6 26.08 0.88 1.31
CA ALA A 6 25.49 2.19 1.21
C ALA A 6 25.14 2.42 -0.25
N ALA A 7 23.89 2.13 -0.60
CA ALA A 7 23.31 2.50 -1.88
C ALA A 7 23.53 4.00 -2.12
N ASP A 8 24.43 4.33 -3.04
CA ASP A 8 24.69 5.71 -3.44
C ASP A 8 23.52 6.20 -4.30
N LEU A 9 22.93 7.33 -3.92
CA LEU A 9 21.85 7.97 -4.69
C LEU A 9 22.32 8.42 -6.08
N ASN A 10 23.62 8.47 -6.34
CA ASN A 10 24.16 8.72 -7.68
C ASN A 10 24.10 7.50 -8.61
N ASP A 11 23.86 6.29 -8.08
CA ASP A 11 23.79 5.04 -8.86
C ASP A 11 22.36 4.66 -9.28
N VAL A 12 21.37 5.50 -8.94
CA VAL A 12 19.96 5.27 -9.34
C VAL A 12 19.69 5.89 -10.71
N MET A 13 19.12 5.11 -11.63
CA MET A 13 18.68 5.64 -12.93
C MET A 13 17.54 6.66 -12.72
N VAL A 14 17.71 7.85 -13.27
CA VAL A 14 16.66 8.88 -13.29
C VAL A 14 15.70 8.59 -14.45
N PRO A 15 14.38 8.46 -14.21
CA PRO A 15 13.41 8.35 -15.29
C PRO A 15 13.52 9.53 -16.25
N THR A 16 13.68 9.24 -17.54
CA THR A 16 13.88 10.26 -18.59
C THR A 16 12.58 10.83 -19.12
N GLU A 17 11.45 10.16 -18.86
CA GLU A 17 10.14 10.54 -19.39
C GLU A 17 9.38 11.43 -18.39
N GLN A 18 8.89 12.57 -18.89
CA GLN A 18 7.98 13.42 -18.14
C GLN A 18 6.55 12.93 -18.38
N VAL A 19 5.96 12.31 -17.36
CA VAL A 19 4.59 11.82 -17.42
C VAL A 19 3.65 12.95 -17.02
N HIS A 20 2.75 13.34 -17.94
CA HIS A 20 1.66 14.24 -17.60
C HIS A 20 0.50 13.41 -17.02
N PRO A 21 0.09 13.65 -15.76
CA PRO A 21 -1.07 12.96 -15.23
C PRO A 21 -2.29 13.31 -16.09
N ASP A 22 -2.82 12.32 -16.81
CA ASP A 22 -4.11 12.47 -17.44
C ASP A 22 -5.15 12.48 -16.33
N HIS A 23 -5.51 13.68 -15.88
CA HIS A 23 -6.50 13.88 -14.84
C HIS A 23 -7.91 13.45 -15.26
N ARG A 24 -8.18 13.16 -16.53
CA ARG A 24 -9.48 12.64 -16.98
C ARG A 24 -9.56 11.14 -16.80
N GLU A 25 -8.50 10.41 -17.09
CA GLU A 25 -8.44 8.94 -16.91
C GLU A 25 -8.02 8.53 -15.50
N HIS A 26 -7.21 9.35 -14.82
CA HIS A 26 -6.65 9.10 -13.50
C HIS A 26 -7.14 10.06 -12.42
N ALA A 27 -8.23 10.80 -12.66
CA ALA A 27 -8.99 11.34 -11.55
C ALA A 27 -9.47 10.15 -10.71
N LYS A 28 -8.73 9.84 -9.65
CA LYS A 28 -9.25 9.08 -8.54
C LYS A 28 -10.40 9.94 -8.02
N GLU A 29 -11.63 9.61 -8.39
CA GLU A 29 -12.77 10.06 -7.61
C GLU A 29 -12.39 9.76 -6.16
N SER A 30 -12.40 10.77 -5.30
CA SER A 30 -12.16 10.58 -3.89
C SER A 30 -13.31 9.72 -3.36
N LYS A 31 -13.21 8.40 -3.53
CA LYS A 31 -14.00 7.41 -2.83
C LYS A 31 -13.52 7.44 -1.40
N HIS A 32 -13.86 8.53 -0.70
CA HIS A 32 -13.99 8.51 0.73
C HIS A 32 -14.99 7.39 0.99
N LEU A 33 -14.47 6.26 1.48
CA LEU A 33 -15.33 5.20 1.95
C LEU A 33 -16.15 5.79 3.08
N ASP A 34 -17.46 5.58 3.03
CA ASP A 34 -18.31 5.91 4.14
C ASP A 34 -17.90 5.09 5.37
N GLU A 35 -18.18 5.60 6.57
CA GLU A 35 -17.78 4.97 7.82
C GLU A 35 -18.37 3.55 7.94
N ASP A 36 -19.59 3.33 7.45
CA ASP A 36 -20.25 2.02 7.39
C ASP A 36 -19.48 1.01 6.51
N GLU A 37 -18.97 1.45 5.36
CA GLU A 37 -18.21 0.61 4.44
C GLU A 37 -16.82 0.29 5.01
N LEU A 38 -16.23 1.24 5.73
CA LEU A 38 -14.96 1.04 6.43
C LEU A 38 -15.10 0.04 7.59
N GLU A 39 -16.18 0.14 8.36
CA GLU A 39 -16.49 -0.81 9.44
C GLU A 39 -16.67 -2.23 8.90
N ARG A 40 -17.47 -2.39 7.84
CA ARG A 40 -17.68 -3.71 7.21
C ARG A 40 -16.38 -4.35 6.73
N ARG A 41 -15.49 -3.57 6.11
CA ARG A 41 -14.18 -4.06 5.66
C ARG A 41 -13.31 -4.49 6.83
N THR A 42 -13.31 -3.69 7.89
CA THR A 42 -12.56 -3.98 9.12
C THR A 42 -13.06 -5.27 9.77
N GLU A 43 -14.36 -5.45 9.89
CA GLU A 43 -14.95 -6.68 10.45
C GLU A 43 -14.67 -7.91 9.59
N HIS A 44 -14.75 -7.78 8.27
CA HIS A 44 -14.44 -8.86 7.34
C HIS A 44 -12.98 -9.31 7.46
N GLU A 45 -12.06 -8.35 7.51
CA GLU A 45 -10.63 -8.64 7.66
C GLU A 45 -10.31 -9.29 9.01
N ARG A 46 -10.91 -8.82 10.12
CA ARG A 46 -10.78 -9.47 11.42
C ARG A 46 -11.23 -10.93 11.40
N LYS A 47 -12.38 -11.21 10.80
CA LYS A 47 -12.92 -12.59 10.69
C LYS A 47 -11.99 -13.51 9.91
N ILE A 48 -11.37 -13.02 8.83
CA ILE A 48 -10.39 -13.80 8.07
C ILE A 48 -9.16 -14.09 8.92
N VAL A 49 -8.58 -13.06 9.55
CA VAL A 49 -7.39 -13.21 10.38
C VAL A 49 -7.63 -14.17 11.56
N ASP A 50 -8.79 -14.06 12.20
CA ASP A 50 -9.19 -14.95 13.30
C ASP A 50 -9.42 -16.40 12.80
N ALA A 51 -9.97 -16.57 11.59
CA ALA A 51 -10.16 -17.89 10.98
C ALA A 51 -8.83 -18.53 10.53
N GLU A 52 -7.85 -17.74 10.10
CA GLU A 52 -6.51 -18.18 9.69
C GLU A 52 -5.55 -18.37 10.87
N ARG A 53 -5.89 -17.84 12.06
CA ARG A 53 -5.13 -18.02 13.30
C ARG A 53 -5.92 -18.80 14.37
N PRO A 54 -6.21 -20.10 14.15
CA PRO A 54 -6.73 -20.94 15.22
C PRO A 54 -5.61 -21.23 16.22
N GLY A 55 -5.56 -20.46 17.32
CA GLY A 55 -4.81 -20.86 18.53
C GLY A 55 -3.64 -19.98 18.97
N GLN A 56 -3.68 -18.67 18.79
CA GLN A 56 -2.79 -17.78 19.57
C GLN A 56 -3.54 -17.15 20.75
N GLN A 57 -4.05 -18.02 21.63
CA GLN A 57 -4.34 -17.70 23.03
C GLN A 57 -3.29 -18.45 23.85
N GLY A 58 -2.27 -17.73 24.32
CA GLY A 58 -1.16 -18.23 25.12
C GLY A 58 -0.38 -17.06 25.67
#